data_AF-A0A1S3DRY7-F1
#
_entry.id   AF-A0A1S3DRY7-F1
#
_cell.length_a   1.000
_cell.length_b   1.000
_cell.length_c   1.000
_cell.angle_alpha   90.00
_cell.angle_beta   90.00
_cell.angle_gamma   90.00
#
_symmetry.space_group_name_H-M   'P 1'
#
loop_
_entity.id
_entity.type
_entity.pdbx_description
1 polymer ?
#
loop_
_entity_poly.entity_id
_entity_poly.type
_entity_poly.pdbx_seq_one_letter_code
_entity_poly.pdbx_strand_id
1 'polypeptide(L)'
;MRHDFQTQPGFFMMNINKWSILYLGIAMCISEEVLDFFKFIQENPVALYYLSIITVCCAIGQTFIYLMISHFGTLSCTIVTTTRKFFTILGSIIIFRHSMTPLQWVATCLVFLGLLLDTYYSNRECNEKSNRNSTYMHTGLISTL
;
A
#
# COMPACT_ATOMS: atom_id res chain seq x y z
N MET A 1 -17.62 -20.53 15.76
CA MET A 1 -17.18 -21.03 14.44
C MET A 1 -16.62 -19.85 13.64
N ARG A 2 -15.34 -19.50 13.85
CA ARG A 2 -14.63 -18.62 12.92
C ARG A 2 -14.19 -19.54 11.79
N HIS A 3 -14.91 -19.51 10.67
CA HIS A 3 -14.47 -20.19 9.46
C HIS A 3 -13.14 -19.58 9.04
N ASP A 4 -12.08 -20.38 9.10
CA ASP A 4 -10.80 -20.10 8.47
C ASP A 4 -11.01 -20.07 6.96
N PHE A 5 -11.50 -18.94 6.45
CA PHE A 5 -11.43 -18.61 5.04
C PHE A 5 -9.96 -18.30 4.73
N GLN A 6 -9.12 -19.33 4.68
CA GLN A 6 -7.85 -19.27 3.98
C GLN A 6 -8.18 -19.15 2.48
N THR A 7 -8.64 -17.97 2.05
CA THR A 7 -8.78 -17.67 0.63
C THR A 7 -7.38 -17.78 0.04
N GLN A 8 -7.20 -18.68 -0.92
CA GLN A 8 -5.94 -18.86 -1.62
C GLN A 8 -5.42 -17.49 -2.04
N PRO A 9 -4.16 -17.13 -1.74
CA PRO A 9 -3.69 -15.77 -1.93
C PRO A 9 -3.92 -15.25 -3.38
N GLY A 10 -3.69 -16.10 -4.38
CA GLY A 10 -3.99 -15.77 -5.77
C GLY A 10 -5.44 -15.32 -6.06
N PHE A 11 -6.43 -15.84 -5.32
CA PHE A 11 -7.85 -15.44 -5.48
C PHE A 11 -8.11 -14.02 -4.95
N PHE A 12 -7.49 -13.65 -3.83
CA PHE A 12 -7.60 -12.29 -3.27
C PHE A 12 -6.98 -11.27 -4.22
N MET A 13 -5.79 -11.56 -4.76
CA MET A 13 -5.11 -10.70 -5.74
C MET A 13 -5.96 -10.48 -7.00
N MET A 14 -6.53 -11.57 -7.55
CA MET A 14 -7.33 -11.50 -8.77
C MET A 14 -8.62 -10.70 -8.58
N ASN A 15 -9.30 -10.84 -7.44
CA ASN A 15 -10.54 -10.11 -7.17
C ASN A 15 -10.30 -8.60 -7.03
N ILE A 16 -9.22 -8.19 -6.36
CA ILE A 16 -8.84 -6.78 -6.25
C ILE A 16 -8.59 -6.19 -7.65
N ASN A 17 -7.78 -6.87 -8.47
CA ASN A 17 -7.46 -6.39 -9.80
C ASN A 17 -8.70 -6.30 -10.70
N LYS A 18 -9.62 -7.27 -10.61
CA LYS A 18 -10.88 -7.24 -11.36
C LYS A 18 -11.74 -6.02 -11.02
N TRP A 19 -11.92 -5.73 -9.74
CA TRP A 19 -12.68 -4.55 -9.30
C TRP A 19 -11.98 -3.24 -9.66
N SER A 20 -10.64 -3.18 -9.57
CA SER A 20 -9.87 -2.02 -10.02
C SER A 20 -10.03 -1.75 -11.52
N ILE A 21 -10.00 -2.78 -12.37
CA ILE A 21 -10.21 -2.63 -13.82
C ILE A 21 -11.62 -2.11 -14.11
N LEU A 22 -12.65 -2.62 -13.42
CA LEU A 22 -14.03 -2.16 -13.61
C LEU A 22 -14.19 -0.68 -13.23
N TYR A 23 -13.65 -0.28 -12.07
CA TYR A 23 -13.70 1.11 -11.62
C TYR A 23 -12.93 2.05 -12.56
N LEU A 24 -11.70 1.69 -12.93
CA LEU A 24 -10.87 2.48 -13.84
C LEU A 24 -11.47 2.55 -15.25
N GLY A 25 -12.08 1.47 -15.73
CA GLY A 25 -12.75 1.44 -17.03
C GLY A 25 -13.91 2.43 -17.11
N ILE A 26 -14.76 2.47 -16.07
CA ILE A 26 -15.86 3.45 -15.98
C ILE A 26 -15.30 4.88 -15.90
N ALA A 27 -14.27 5.12 -15.08
CA ALA A 27 -13.64 6.42 -14.97
C ALA A 27 -13.05 6.89 -16.32
N MET A 28 -12.37 6.01 -17.06
CA MET A 28 -11.84 6.30 -18.39
C MET A 28 -12.92 6.63 -19.41
N CYS A 29 -14.08 5.96 -19.36
CA CYS A 29 -15.22 6.30 -20.22
C CYS A 29 -15.77 7.71 -19.93
N ILE A 30 -15.68 8.19 -18.68
CA ILE A 30 -16.17 9.53 -18.29
C ILE A 30 -15.15 10.62 -18.64
N SER A 31 -13.85 10.33 -18.52
CA SER A 31 -12.80 11.33 -18.74
C SER A 31 -12.60 11.72 -20.21
N GLU A 32 -13.03 10.91 -21.19
CA GLU A 32 -12.86 11.13 -22.64
C GLU A 32 -11.40 11.30 -23.14
N GLU A 33 -10.40 11.31 -22.25
CA GLU A 33 -8.98 11.52 -22.55
C GLU A 33 -8.32 10.38 -23.37
N VAL A 34 -9.03 9.26 -23.58
CA VAL A 34 -8.50 8.09 -24.28
C VAL A 34 -8.09 8.44 -25.73
N LEU A 35 -8.86 9.29 -26.41
CA LEU A 35 -8.55 9.69 -27.79
C LEU A 35 -7.30 10.55 -27.88
N ASP A 36 -7.09 11.43 -26.90
CA ASP A 36 -5.89 12.29 -26.86
C ASP A 36 -4.65 11.51 -26.44
N PHE A 37 -4.80 10.50 -25.58
CA PHE A 37 -3.74 9.54 -25.31
C PHE A 37 -3.32 8.78 -26.58
N PHE A 38 -4.26 8.31 -27.40
CA PHE A 38 -3.93 7.65 -28.66
C PHE A 38 -3.17 8.55 -29.64
N LYS A 39 -3.56 9.82 -29.76
CA LYS A 39 -2.83 10.81 -30.57
C LYS A 39 -1.41 11.02 -30.02
N PHE A 40 -1.27 11.19 -28.71
CA PHE A 40 0.03 11.36 -28.05
C PHE A 40 0.98 10.17 -28.30
N ILE A 41 0.45 8.95 -28.24
CA ILE A 41 1.21 7.71 -28.50
C ILE A 41 1.66 7.64 -29.95
N GLN A 42 0.83 8.06 -30.90
CA GLN A 42 1.17 8.09 -32.33
C GLN A 42 2.27 9.11 -32.62
N GLU A 43 2.25 10.26 -31.95
CA GLU A 43 3.28 11.30 -32.08
C GLU A 43 4.59 10.92 -31.36
N ASN A 44 4.51 10.16 -30.27
CA ASN A 44 5.66 9.80 -29.43
C ASN A 44 5.71 8.29 -29.15
N PRO A 45 6.14 7.45 -30.12
CA PRO A 45 6.20 6.00 -29.93
C PRO A 45 7.21 5.58 -28.85
N VAL A 46 8.20 6.42 -28.53
CA VAL A 46 9.13 6.20 -27.41
C VAL A 46 8.41 6.23 -26.05
N ALA A 47 7.30 6.95 -25.93
CA ALA A 47 6.50 6.98 -24.71
C ALA A 47 5.94 5.59 -24.36
N LEU A 48 5.56 4.77 -25.36
CA LEU A 48 5.13 3.39 -25.15
C LEU A 48 6.22 2.55 -24.50
N TYR A 49 7.48 2.74 -24.89
CA TYR A 49 8.61 2.00 -24.32
C TYR A 49 8.75 2.31 -22.82
N TYR A 50 8.77 3.59 -22.43
CA TYR A 50 8.84 3.98 -21.02
C TYR A 50 7.60 3.52 -20.23
N LEU A 51 6.41 3.65 -20.82
CA LEU A 51 5.18 3.20 -20.20
C LEU A 51 5.21 1.69 -19.96
N SER A 52 5.67 0.90 -20.92
CA SER A 52 5.78 -0.56 -20.80
C SER A 52 6.71 -0.97 -19.65
N ILE A 53 7.86 -0.31 -19.49
CA ILE A 53 8.80 -0.56 -18.40
C ILE A 53 8.17 -0.21 -17.06
N ILE A 54 7.48 0.94 -16.96
CA ILE A 54 6.79 1.34 -15.75
C ILE A 54 5.66 0.36 -15.42
N THR A 55 4.87 -0.09 -16.39
CA THR A 55 3.79 -1.05 -16.17
C THR A 55 4.33 -2.41 -15.70
N VAL A 56 5.41 -2.91 -16.31
CA VAL A 56 6.05 -4.17 -15.87
C VAL A 56 6.60 -4.01 -14.45
N CYS A 57 7.27 -2.90 -14.16
CA CYS A 57 7.76 -2.58 -12.82
C CYS A 57 6.62 -2.53 -11.79
N CYS A 58 5.51 -1.87 -12.12
CA CYS A 58 4.31 -1.79 -11.29
C CYS A 58 3.68 -3.17 -11.06
N ALA A 59 3.59 -4.02 -12.08
CA ALA A 59 3.05 -5.38 -11.97
C ALA A 59 3.90 -6.26 -11.04
N ILE A 60 5.23 -6.16 -11.15
CA ILE A 60 6.17 -6.83 -10.24
C ILE A 60 6.00 -6.28 -8.81
N GLY A 61 5.97 -4.96 -8.64
CA GLY A 61 5.80 -4.31 -7.35
C GLY A 61 4.48 -4.66 -6.66
N GLN A 62 3.40 -4.77 -7.44
CA GLN A 62 2.09 -5.20 -6.93
C GLN A 62 2.11 -6.65 -6.47
N THR A 63 2.77 -7.55 -7.22
CA THR A 63 2.95 -8.95 -6.83
C THR A 63 3.77 -9.06 -5.54
N PHE A 64 4.81 -8.25 -5.39
CA PHE A 64 5.62 -8.19 -4.17
C PHE A 64 4.82 -7.71 -2.95
N ILE A 65 4.03 -6.64 -3.10
CA ILE A 65 3.12 -6.15 -2.06
C ILE A 65 2.15 -7.25 -1.63
N TYR A 66 1.57 -7.94 -2.62
CA TYR A 66 0.64 -9.01 -2.38
C TYR A 66 1.27 -10.17 -1.60
N LEU A 67 2.46 -10.62 -2.02
CA LEU A 67 3.24 -11.65 -1.34
C LEU A 67 3.57 -11.24 0.10
N MET A 68 4.00 -10.00 0.31
CA MET A 68 4.29 -9.45 1.63
C MET A 68 3.07 -9.48 2.55
N ILE A 69 1.90 -9.08 2.05
CA ILE A 69 0.64 -9.12 2.82
C ILE A 69 0.28 -10.57 3.18
N SER A 70 0.45 -11.51 2.25
CA SER A 70 0.12 -12.92 2.49
C SER A 70 1.05 -13.59 3.50
N HIS A 71 2.33 -13.22 3.57
CA HIS A 71 3.31 -13.85 4.46
C HIS A 71 3.48 -13.13 5.80
N PHE A 72 3.51 -11.79 5.79
CA PHE A 72 3.81 -10.95 6.96
C PHE A 72 2.62 -10.12 7.46
N GLY A 73 1.46 -10.27 6.82
CA GLY A 73 0.26 -9.49 7.09
C GLY A 73 0.29 -8.09 6.50
N THR A 74 -0.87 -7.44 6.48
CA THR A 74 -1.04 -6.08 5.93
C THR A 74 -0.23 -5.01 6.69
N LEU A 75 -0.03 -5.20 8.00
CA LEU A 75 0.66 -4.26 8.87
C LEU A 75 2.13 -4.04 8.45
N SER A 76 2.85 -5.13 8.17
CA SER A 76 4.25 -5.09 7.73
C SER A 76 4.39 -4.43 6.36
N CYS A 77 3.45 -4.66 5.46
CA CYS A 77 3.45 -4.02 4.14
C CYS A 77 3.28 -2.50 4.23
N THR A 78 2.39 -2.02 5.10
CA THR A 78 2.21 -0.58 5.34
C THR A 78 3.50 0.05 5.83
N ILE A 79 4.18 -0.56 6.80
CA ILE A 79 5.45 -0.05 7.35
C ILE A 79 6.52 0.05 6.24
N VAL A 80 6.71 -1.01 5.45
CA VAL A 80 7.74 -1.00 4.40
C VAL A 80 7.45 0.06 3.33
N THR A 81 6.19 0.23 2.93
CA THR A 81 5.83 1.23 1.92
C THR A 81 5.94 2.66 2.44
N THR A 82 5.64 2.93 3.71
CA THR A 82 5.79 4.26 4.32
C THR A 82 7.26 4.60 4.53
N THR A 83 8.08 3.65 5.00
CA THR A 83 9.53 3.80 5.11
C THR A 83 10.16 4.11 3.75
N ARG A 84 9.77 3.39 2.69
CA ARG A 84 10.24 3.67 1.32
C ARG A 84 9.88 5.07 0.86
N LYS A 85 8.60 5.48 1.03
CA LYS A 85 8.14 6.83 0.67
C LYS A 85 8.90 7.91 1.44
N PHE A 86 9.17 7.67 2.72
CA PHE A 86 9.92 8.60 3.55
C PHE A 86 11.37 8.79 3.06
N PHE A 87 12.09 7.70 2.77
CA PHE A 87 13.45 7.81 2.23
C PHE A 87 13.49 8.53 0.88
N THR A 88 12.49 8.32 0.01
CA THR A 88 12.37 9.08 -1.23
C THR A 88 12.14 10.57 -0.97
N ILE A 89 11.33 10.93 0.03
CA ILE A 89 11.10 12.33 0.42
C ILE A 89 12.39 12.96 0.96
N LEU A 90 13.10 12.28 1.87
CA LEU A 90 14.40 12.74 2.36
C LEU A 90 15.42 12.91 1.24
N GLY A 91 15.52 11.93 0.35
CA GLY A 91 16.42 12.00 -0.81
C GLY A 91 16.09 13.17 -1.73
N SER A 92 14.81 13.45 -1.96
CA SER A 92 14.36 14.61 -2.73
C SER A 92 14.81 15.93 -2.09
N ILE A 93 14.68 16.07 -0.76
CA ILE A 93 15.11 17.26 -0.02
C ILE A 93 16.63 17.46 -0.11
N ILE A 94 17.41 16.38 0.05
CA ILE A 94 18.87 16.42 0.01
C ILE A 94 19.39 16.75 -1.40
N ILE A 95 18.78 16.18 -2.44
CA ILE A 95 19.21 16.33 -3.84
C ILE A 95 18.81 17.68 -4.43
N PHE A 96 17.57 18.15 -4.22
CA PHE A 96 17.11 19.40 -4.83
C PHE A 96 17.70 20.65 -4.18
N ARG A 97 18.26 20.54 -2.95
CA ARG A 97 19.07 21.57 -2.27
C ARG A 97 18.48 22.99 -2.34
N HIS A 98 17.15 23.09 -2.44
CA HIS A 98 16.43 24.36 -2.48
C HIS A 98 16.26 24.86 -1.04
N SER A 99 16.16 26.17 -0.85
CA SER A 99 16.00 26.80 0.48
C SER A 99 14.60 26.49 1.01
N MET A 100 14.42 25.27 1.54
CA MET A 100 13.18 24.82 2.14
C MET A 100 12.91 25.67 3.38
N THR A 101 11.76 26.33 3.41
CA THR A 101 11.33 27.18 4.53
C THR A 101 11.40 26.37 5.83
N PRO A 102 11.83 26.94 6.97
CA PRO A 102 11.91 26.21 8.26
C PRO A 102 10.62 25.49 8.65
N LEU A 103 9.45 25.99 8.22
CA LEU A 103 8.16 25.33 8.38
C LEU A 103 8.07 23.95 7.69
N GLN A 104 8.70 23.79 6.52
CA GLN A 104 8.74 22.52 5.77
C GLN A 104 9.63 21.49 6.47
N TRP A 105 10.69 21.95 7.14
CA TRP A 105 11.51 21.10 8.01
C TRP A 105 10.72 20.61 9.22
N VAL A 106 9.97 21.51 9.88
CA VAL A 106 9.07 21.13 10.99
C VAL A 106 7.99 20.15 10.51
N ALA A 107 7.38 20.39 9.34
CA ALA A 107 6.40 19.47 8.76
C ALA A 107 7.00 18.09 8.46
N THR A 108 8.24 18.04 7.95
CA THR A 108 8.96 16.78 7.67
C THR A 108 9.22 16.00 8.97
N CYS A 109 9.69 16.67 10.02
CA CYS A 109 9.89 16.06 11.34
C CYS A 109 8.57 15.58 11.95
N LEU A 110 7.49 16.36 11.81
CA LEU A 110 6.16 16.01 12.32
C LEU A 110 5.57 14.79 11.61
N VAL A 111 5.70 14.71 10.28
CA VAL A 111 5.28 13.54 9.49
C VAL A 111 6.04 12.30 9.92
N PHE A 112 7.35 12.42 10.18
CA PHE A 112 8.15 11.28 10.61
C PHE A 112 7.78 10.81 12.02
N LEU A 113 7.56 11.73 12.96
CA LEU A 113 7.10 11.41 14.30
C LEU A 113 5.70 10.77 14.28
N GLY A 114 4.78 11.31 13.47
CA GLY A 114 3.43 10.75 13.29
C GLY A 114 3.44 9.33 12.76
N LEU A 115 4.27 9.03 11.75
CA LEU A 115 4.42 7.67 11.19
C LEU A 115 5.02 6.68 12.19
N LEU A 116 6.04 7.10 12.96
CA LEU A 116 6.66 6.26 13.98
C LEU A 116 5.68 5.94 15.11
N LEU A 117 4.90 6.94 15.56
CA LEU A 117 3.86 6.75 16.57
C LEU A 117 2.74 5.86 16.03
N ASP A 118 2.18 6.14 14.85
CA ASP A 118 1.12 5.35 14.23
C ASP A 118 1.52 3.88 14.07
N THR A 119 2.76 3.64 13.64
CA THR A 119 3.34 2.29 13.55
C THR A 119 3.48 1.63 14.92
N TYR A 120 3.95 2.37 15.93
CA TYR A 120 4.10 1.85 17.29
C TYR A 120 2.75 1.49 17.91
N TYR A 121 1.75 2.36 17.79
CA TYR A 121 0.39 2.10 18.31
C TYR A 121 -0.30 0.98 17.55
N SER A 122 -0.22 0.95 16.21
CA SER A 122 -0.83 -0.09 15.39
C SER A 122 -0.29 -1.50 15.73
N ASN A 123 1.03 -1.62 15.98
CA ASN A 123 1.64 -2.86 16.44
C ASN A 123 1.17 -3.29 17.85
N ARG A 124 0.87 -2.33 18.75
CA ARG A 124 0.39 -2.62 20.11
C ARG A 124 -1.08 -3.00 20.14
N GLU A 125 -1.93 -2.31 19.40
CA GLU A 125 -3.35 -2.67 19.28
C GLU A 125 -3.52 -4.08 18.70
N CYS A 126 -2.71 -4.44 17.71
CA CYS A 126 -2.75 -5.76 17.10
C CYS A 126 -2.30 -6.85 18.09
N ASN A 127 -1.27 -6.57 18.90
CA ASN A 127 -0.82 -7.46 19.98
C ASN A 127 -1.83 -7.59 21.13
N GLU A 128 -2.44 -6.49 21.58
CA GLU A 128 -3.44 -6.50 22.64
C GLU A 128 -4.72 -7.23 22.22
N LYS A 129 -5.17 -7.08 20.97
CA LYS A 129 -6.31 -7.84 20.43
C LYS A 129 -6.01 -9.34 20.34
N SER A 130 -4.78 -9.72 19.99
CA SER A 130 -4.33 -11.12 19.97
C SER A 130 -4.32 -11.72 21.38
N ASN A 131 -3.76 -10.99 22.36
CA ASN A 131 -3.65 -11.45 23.75
C ASN A 131 -5.03 -11.55 24.43
N ARG A 132 -5.92 -10.58 24.21
CA ARG A 132 -7.30 -10.62 24.74
C ARG A 132 -8.09 -11.82 24.20
N ASN A 133 -7.99 -12.11 22.90
CA ASN A 133 -8.63 -13.28 22.28
C ASN A 133 -8.12 -14.61 22.86
N SER A 134 -6.83 -14.70 23.19
CA SER A 134 -6.25 -15.88 23.86
C SER A 134 -6.78 -16.06 25.29
N THR A 135 -6.94 -14.97 26.04
CA THR A 135 -7.50 -15.00 27.40
C THR A 135 -8.97 -15.43 27.42
N TYR A 136 -9.80 -14.96 26.47
CA TYR A 136 -11.21 -15.39 26.40
C TYR A 136 -11.38 -16.88 26.06
N MET A 137 -10.46 -17.47 25.29
CA MET A 137 -10.46 -18.93 25.02
C MET A 137 -10.15 -19.72 26.30
N HIS A 138 -9.22 -19.23 27.12
CA HIS A 138 -8.82 -19.90 28.36
C HIS A 138 -9.89 -19.77 29.47
N THR A 139 -10.56 -18.62 29.58
CA THR A 139 -11.63 -18.41 30.57
C THR A 139 -12.98 -19.00 30.13
N GLY A 140 -13.26 -19.05 28.82
CA GLY A 140 -14.49 -19.65 28.28
C GLY A 140 -14.58 -21.17 28.46
N LEU A 141 -13.44 -21.86 28.44
CA LEU A 141 -13.34 -23.30 28.75
C LEU A 141 -13.56 -23.63 30.24
N ILE A 142 -13.27 -22.69 31.13
CA ILE A 142 -13.42 -22.88 32.60
C ILE A 142 -14.85 -22.56 33.05
N SER A 143 -15.60 -21.73 32.32
CA SER A 143 -17.00 -21.39 32.66
C SER A 143 -18.04 -22.35 32.08
N THR A 144 -17.64 -23.33 31.27
CA THR A 144 -18.51 -24.36 30.67
C THR A 144 -18.32 -25.77 31.27
N LEU A 145 -17.41 -25.91 32.24
CA LEU A 145 -17.28 -27.06 33.15
C LEU A 145 -17.83 -26.68 34.52
#